data_AF-A0A1A9BG79-F1
#
_entry.id   AF-A0A1A9BG79-F1
#
_cell.length_a   1.000
_cell.length_b   1.000
_cell.length_c   1.000
_cell.angle_alpha   90.00
_cell.angle_beta   90.00
_cell.angle_gamma   90.00
#
_symmetry.space_group_name_H-M   'P 1'
#
loop_
_entity.id
_entity.type
_entity.pdbx_description
1 polymer ?
#
loop_
_entity_poly.entity_id
_entity_poly.type
_entity_poly.pdbx_seq_one_letter_code
_entity_poly.pdbx_strand_id
1 'polypeptide(L)'
;MNDNGHPLDRRRLLAGAAAASAVTLTGLAVASTTGAAAAAPARPGSPLITRDRIATAALRAPDGSAPAVAVQADFHARLTAWLAFWSANSPRAWSAPVHVVARIEPAGDALVLHAIRHRRDDELHAGFAAARRDAAHLATLASLHHHFPSVRVRPDGTVRVGDGAAGFTGASEQVAFAVAACRELWGDAAATAARWPEHAGRVLARVGQPADPASHVGWAAFTRTSLRRGLGTESYE
;
A
#
# COMPACT_ATOMS: atom_id res chain seq x y z
N MET A 1 -25.42 29.84 43.94
CA MET A 1 -26.40 29.14 44.78
C MET A 1 -27.15 28.19 43.86
N ASN A 2 -26.51 27.07 43.52
CA ASN A 2 -26.67 25.73 44.11
C ASN A 2 -27.89 25.04 43.46
N ASP A 3 -27.70 24.19 42.44
CA ASP A 3 -27.26 22.78 42.48
C ASP A 3 -28.33 21.77 42.93
N ASN A 4 -28.27 20.62 42.23
CA ASN A 4 -28.81 19.28 42.50
C ASN A 4 -30.11 18.90 41.76
N GLY A 5 -30.18 17.79 41.02
CA GLY A 5 -29.20 16.74 40.83
C GLY A 5 -29.67 15.61 39.88
N HIS A 6 -28.69 15.04 39.21
CA HIS A 6 -28.60 13.74 38.51
C HIS A 6 -29.12 12.56 39.37
N PRO A 7 -29.29 11.28 38.89
CA PRO A 7 -28.42 10.60 37.90
C PRO A 7 -29.00 9.43 37.07
N LEU A 8 -28.26 8.99 36.03
CA LEU A 8 -28.01 7.56 35.82
C LEU A 8 -26.61 7.35 35.23
N ASP A 9 -25.78 6.80 36.10
CA ASP A 9 -24.45 6.22 35.93
C ASP A 9 -24.59 4.83 35.27
N ARG A 10 -23.68 4.49 34.34
CA ARG A 10 -23.15 3.13 34.18
C ARG A 10 -21.81 3.14 33.44
N ARG A 11 -20.77 3.30 34.25
CA ARG A 11 -19.43 2.67 34.16
C ARG A 11 -19.35 1.38 33.33
N ARG A 12 -18.30 1.30 32.49
CA ARG A 12 -17.12 0.40 32.65
C ARG A 12 -16.12 0.70 31.51
N LEU A 13 -15.02 1.42 31.76
CA LEU A 13 -13.71 0.96 32.27
C LEU A 13 -13.12 -0.22 31.48
N LEU A 14 -12.06 0.06 30.73
CA LEU A 14 -10.74 -0.62 30.65
C LEU A 14 -9.80 0.38 29.93
N ALA A 15 -8.88 1.09 30.59
CA ALA A 15 -7.54 0.64 31.02
C ALA A 15 -6.80 -0.10 29.89
N GLY A 16 -5.68 0.32 29.33
CA GLY A 16 -4.65 1.28 29.71
C GLY A 16 -3.32 0.71 29.22
N ALA A 17 -2.43 1.55 28.66
CA ALA A 17 -0.97 1.46 28.69
C ALA A 17 -0.37 2.29 27.54
N ALA A 18 -0.04 3.54 27.85
CA ALA A 18 0.97 4.30 27.12
C ALA A 18 2.34 3.87 27.65
N ALA A 19 3.19 3.32 26.78
CA ALA A 19 4.59 3.12 27.10
C ALA A 19 5.37 4.36 26.63
N ALA A 20 5.70 5.22 27.60
CA ALA A 20 6.74 6.22 27.47
C ALA A 20 8.10 5.51 27.51
N SER A 21 8.98 5.78 26.55
CA SER A 21 10.39 5.45 26.68
C SER A 21 11.19 6.73 26.87
N ALA A 22 11.86 6.78 28.01
CA ALA A 22 12.66 7.88 28.50
C ALA A 22 13.88 8.12 27.61
N VAL A 23 14.16 9.41 27.37
CA VAL A 23 15.44 9.91 26.88
C VAL A 23 16.39 10.00 28.06
N THR A 24 17.49 9.27 28.01
CA THR A 24 18.66 9.50 28.88
C THR A 24 19.81 9.97 28.00
N LEU A 25 20.12 11.26 28.08
CA LEU A 25 21.38 11.83 27.62
C LEU A 25 22.38 11.79 28.77
N THR A 26 23.51 11.13 28.58
CA THR A 26 24.76 11.46 29.27
C THR A 26 25.98 10.90 28.53
N GLY A 27 26.95 11.78 28.27
CA GLY A 27 28.38 11.43 28.34
C GLY A 27 29.12 11.11 27.04
N LEU A 28 29.89 12.07 26.55
CA LEU A 28 31.01 11.87 25.64
C LEU A 28 32.09 10.98 26.27
N ALA A 29 32.57 9.98 25.53
CA ALA A 29 33.93 9.47 25.63
C ALA A 29 34.39 8.99 24.24
N VAL A 30 35.44 9.62 23.72
CA VAL A 30 36.16 9.18 22.52
C VAL A 30 37.05 8.01 22.91
N ALA A 31 36.85 6.85 22.28
CA ALA A 31 37.85 5.79 22.20
C ALA A 31 37.70 5.06 20.86
N SER A 32 38.70 5.23 20.00
CA SER A 32 38.83 4.52 18.74
C SER A 32 39.14 3.05 19.00
N THR A 33 38.21 2.16 18.68
CA THR A 33 38.46 0.72 18.58
C THR A 33 37.89 0.19 17.27
N THR A 34 38.77 -0.40 16.48
CA THR A 34 38.46 -1.18 15.27
C THR A 34 37.62 -2.39 15.65
N GLY A 35 36.29 -2.24 15.59
CA GLY A 35 35.32 -3.29 15.90
C GLY A 35 34.96 -4.09 14.65
N ALA A 36 35.22 -5.39 14.68
CA ALA A 36 34.69 -6.36 13.73
C ALA A 36 33.17 -6.18 13.59
N ALA A 37 32.67 -6.18 12.35
CA ALA A 37 31.25 -6.09 12.05
C ALA A 37 30.51 -7.24 12.73
N ALA A 38 29.84 -6.93 13.85
CA ALA A 38 28.88 -7.84 14.45
C ALA A 38 27.80 -8.11 13.40
N ALA A 39 27.72 -9.35 12.93
CA ALA A 39 26.64 -9.79 12.05
C ALA A 39 25.32 -9.46 12.77
N ALA A 40 24.51 -8.59 12.15
CA ALA A 40 23.19 -8.27 12.66
C ALA A 40 22.42 -9.59 12.88
N PRO A 41 21.72 -9.77 14.02
CA PRO A 41 20.97 -10.98 14.26
C PRO A 41 19.99 -11.19 13.10
N ALA A 42 20.08 -12.35 12.47
CA ALA A 42 19.15 -12.76 11.43
C ALA A 42 17.74 -12.70 12.04
N ARG A 43 16.92 -11.78 11.56
CA ARG A 43 15.51 -11.69 11.94
C ARG A 43 14.90 -13.08 11.70
N PRO A 44 14.28 -13.73 12.69
CA PRO A 44 13.60 -15.00 12.44
C PRO A 44 12.64 -14.80 11.27
N GLY A 45 12.70 -15.68 10.28
CA GLY A 45 11.84 -15.60 9.12
C GLY A 45 10.38 -15.67 9.56
N SER A 46 9.54 -14.77 9.03
CA SER A 46 8.11 -14.79 9.33
C SER A 46 7.52 -16.15 8.95
N PRO A 47 6.65 -16.74 9.79
CA PRO A 47 6.12 -18.09 9.56
C PRO A 47 5.31 -18.14 8.27
N LEU A 48 5.41 -19.25 7.55
CA LEU A 48 4.57 -19.54 6.39
C LEU A 48 3.21 -20.06 6.84
N ILE A 49 2.16 -19.50 6.26
CA ILE A 49 0.79 -19.95 6.42
C ILE A 49 0.22 -20.35 5.07
N THR A 50 -0.63 -21.38 5.06
CA THR A 50 -1.28 -21.84 3.83
C THR A 50 -2.60 -21.09 3.64
N ARG A 51 -2.78 -20.45 2.47
CA ARG A 51 -3.95 -19.62 2.16
C ARG A 51 -4.41 -19.80 0.72
N ASP A 52 -5.71 -19.80 0.51
CA ASP A 52 -6.39 -19.79 -0.79
C ASP A 52 -7.04 -18.43 -1.09
N ARG A 53 -6.85 -17.43 -0.21
CA ARG A 53 -7.53 -16.13 -0.23
C ARG A 53 -6.62 -14.99 0.20
N ILE A 54 -6.86 -13.80 -0.34
CA ILE A 54 -6.36 -12.52 0.16
C ILE A 54 -7.59 -11.73 0.63
N ALA A 55 -7.64 -11.38 1.92
CA ALA A 55 -8.89 -10.94 2.55
C ALA A 55 -10.04 -11.93 2.26
N THR A 56 -11.13 -11.45 1.65
CA THR A 56 -12.28 -12.26 1.24
C THR A 56 -12.19 -12.77 -0.20
N ALA A 57 -11.24 -12.29 -1.01
CA ALA A 57 -11.12 -12.65 -2.41
C ALA A 57 -10.38 -13.98 -2.57
N ALA A 58 -10.91 -14.88 -3.41
CA ALA A 58 -10.22 -16.14 -3.71
C ALA A 58 -9.00 -15.88 -4.60
N LEU A 59 -7.89 -16.48 -4.22
CA LEU A 59 -6.66 -16.46 -4.98
C LEU A 59 -6.77 -17.47 -6.13
N ARG A 60 -6.51 -17.01 -7.35
CA ARG A 60 -6.50 -17.85 -8.55
C ARG A 60 -5.13 -17.76 -9.21
N ALA A 61 -4.58 -18.90 -9.59
CA ALA A 61 -3.42 -18.90 -10.46
C ALA A 61 -3.83 -18.42 -11.88
N PRO A 62 -2.87 -17.95 -12.69
CA PRO A 62 -3.15 -17.48 -14.05
C PRO A 62 -3.78 -18.52 -14.98
N ASP A 63 -3.59 -19.81 -14.69
CA ASP A 63 -4.22 -20.94 -15.40
C ASP A 63 -5.67 -21.23 -14.95
N GLY A 64 -6.19 -20.46 -13.98
CA GLY A 64 -7.54 -20.60 -13.43
C GLY A 64 -7.65 -21.52 -12.21
N SER A 65 -6.58 -22.24 -11.86
CA SER A 65 -6.58 -23.09 -10.67
C SER A 65 -6.68 -22.26 -9.37
N ALA A 66 -7.14 -22.90 -8.28
CA ALA A 66 -7.20 -22.29 -6.94
C ALA A 66 -6.43 -23.12 -5.91
N PRO A 67 -5.09 -23.23 -6.06
CA PRO A 67 -4.30 -23.89 -5.05
C PRO A 67 -4.24 -23.02 -3.79
N ALA A 68 -4.28 -23.66 -2.63
CA ALA A 68 -3.78 -23.02 -1.43
C ALA A 68 -2.26 -22.88 -1.56
N VAL A 69 -1.72 -21.72 -1.19
CA VAL A 69 -0.30 -21.38 -1.34
C VAL A 69 0.30 -21.00 0.01
N ALA A 70 1.57 -21.32 0.21
CA ALA A 70 2.33 -20.89 1.37
C ALA A 70 2.74 -19.41 1.20
N VAL A 71 2.44 -18.59 2.20
CA VAL A 71 2.74 -17.16 2.21
C VAL A 71 3.20 -16.76 3.60
N GLN A 72 4.14 -15.81 3.71
CA GLN A 72 4.57 -15.29 5.00
C GLN A 72 3.40 -14.56 5.69
N ALA A 73 3.23 -14.79 6.99
CA ALA A 73 2.08 -14.28 7.73
C ALA A 73 1.96 -12.75 7.68
N ASP A 74 3.06 -12.02 7.85
CA ASP A 74 3.09 -10.56 7.82
C ASP A 74 2.80 -10.01 6.41
N PHE A 75 3.37 -10.65 5.39
CA PHE A 75 3.09 -10.30 4.00
C PHE A 75 1.62 -10.53 3.65
N HIS A 76 1.02 -11.63 4.11
CA HIS A 76 -0.42 -11.90 3.92
C HIS A 76 -1.31 -10.87 4.62
N ALA A 77 -0.95 -10.45 5.84
CA ALA A 77 -1.67 -9.38 6.55
C ALA A 77 -1.60 -8.05 5.78
N ARG A 78 -0.42 -7.72 5.22
CA ARG A 78 -0.23 -6.52 4.39
C ARG A 78 -0.99 -6.59 3.07
N LEU A 79 -1.00 -7.74 2.39
CA LEU A 79 -1.83 -7.99 1.19
C LEU A 79 -3.33 -7.81 1.49
N THR A 80 -3.77 -8.27 2.66
CA THR A 80 -5.16 -8.09 3.12
C THR A 80 -5.49 -6.61 3.32
N ALA A 81 -4.61 -5.85 3.99
CA ALA A 81 -4.77 -4.40 4.16
C ALA A 81 -4.77 -3.65 2.82
N TRP A 82 -3.86 -4.01 1.92
CA TRP A 82 -3.79 -3.45 0.56
C TRP A 82 -5.08 -3.69 -0.23
N LEU A 83 -5.60 -4.92 -0.25
CA LEU A 83 -6.80 -5.23 -1.02
C LEU A 83 -8.03 -4.53 -0.45
N ALA A 84 -8.12 -4.43 0.88
CA ALA A 84 -9.16 -3.64 1.54
C ALA A 84 -9.07 -2.15 1.15
N PHE A 85 -7.87 -1.58 1.13
CA PHE A 85 -7.64 -0.20 0.69
C PHE A 85 -8.01 0.01 -0.78
N TRP A 86 -7.61 -0.89 -1.68
CA TRP A 86 -7.99 -0.82 -3.09
C TRP A 86 -9.51 -0.87 -3.26
N SER A 87 -10.18 -1.78 -2.55
CA SER A 87 -11.64 -1.92 -2.56
C SER A 87 -12.35 -0.67 -2.03
N ALA A 88 -11.86 -0.08 -0.93
CA ALA A 88 -12.46 1.10 -0.32
C ALA A 88 -12.36 2.37 -1.18
N ASN A 89 -11.45 2.39 -2.16
CA ASN A 89 -11.27 3.48 -3.11
C ASN A 89 -11.72 3.11 -4.53
N SER A 90 -12.45 2.00 -4.69
CA SER A 90 -13.04 1.59 -5.95
C SER A 90 -14.45 2.16 -6.13
N PRO A 91 -14.98 2.26 -7.38
CA PRO A 91 -16.34 2.73 -7.62
C PRO A 91 -17.38 1.97 -6.79
N ARG A 92 -18.36 2.69 -6.24
CA ARG A 92 -19.40 2.09 -5.37
C ARG A 92 -20.26 1.04 -6.06
N ALA A 93 -20.36 1.08 -7.39
CA ALA A 93 -21.07 0.10 -8.18
C ALA A 93 -20.32 -1.25 -8.27
N TRP A 94 -19.05 -1.31 -7.88
CA TRP A 94 -18.28 -2.54 -7.84
C TRP A 94 -18.52 -3.26 -6.52
N SER A 95 -18.66 -4.59 -6.57
CA SER A 95 -18.55 -5.40 -5.37
C SER A 95 -17.15 -5.30 -4.77
N ALA A 96 -16.99 -5.77 -3.53
CA ALA A 96 -15.66 -6.14 -3.03
C ALA A 96 -14.98 -7.13 -3.99
N PRO A 97 -13.63 -7.14 -4.08
CA PRO A 97 -12.89 -8.08 -4.92
C PRO A 97 -13.30 -9.53 -4.65
N VAL A 98 -13.59 -10.28 -5.71
CA VAL A 98 -13.97 -11.69 -5.62
C VAL A 98 -12.83 -12.62 -6.01
N HIS A 99 -11.99 -12.20 -6.96
CA HIS A 99 -10.80 -12.93 -7.38
C HIS A 99 -9.58 -12.03 -7.44
N VAL A 100 -8.48 -12.53 -6.89
CA VAL A 100 -7.14 -12.02 -7.18
C VAL A 100 -6.44 -13.08 -8.03
N VAL A 101 -6.11 -12.74 -9.27
CA VAL A 101 -5.34 -13.62 -10.15
C VAL A 101 -3.86 -13.29 -9.94
N ALA A 102 -3.12 -14.20 -9.33
CA ALA A 102 -1.72 -13.99 -8.99
C ALA A 102 -0.95 -15.29 -8.78
N ARG A 103 0.38 -15.18 -8.72
CA ARG A 103 1.29 -16.23 -8.26
C ARG A 103 2.03 -15.76 -7.01
N ILE A 104 2.17 -16.62 -6.01
CA ILE A 104 3.06 -16.39 -4.88
C ILE A 104 4.41 -17.02 -5.19
N GLU A 105 5.50 -16.30 -4.97
CA GLU A 105 6.85 -16.86 -5.14
C GLU A 105 7.14 -17.93 -4.07
N PRO A 106 8.01 -18.92 -4.33
CA PRO A 106 8.16 -20.08 -3.43
C PRO A 106 8.53 -19.75 -1.99
N ALA A 107 9.23 -18.63 -1.75
CA ALA A 107 9.59 -18.16 -0.42
C ALA A 107 8.41 -17.53 0.36
N GLY A 108 7.27 -17.31 -0.29
CA GLY A 108 6.06 -16.75 0.31
C GLY A 108 6.15 -15.25 0.60
N ASP A 109 7.17 -14.55 0.11
CA ASP A 109 7.51 -13.16 0.41
C ASP A 109 7.21 -12.18 -0.75
N ALA A 110 6.73 -12.70 -1.88
CA ALA A 110 6.37 -11.92 -3.03
C ALA A 110 5.15 -12.45 -3.78
N LEU A 111 4.41 -11.52 -4.37
CA LEU A 111 3.23 -11.75 -5.19
C LEU A 111 3.50 -11.22 -6.60
N VAL A 112 3.20 -12.01 -7.63
CA VAL A 112 3.11 -11.56 -9.02
C VAL A 112 1.63 -11.41 -9.37
N LEU A 113 1.15 -10.18 -9.45
CA LEU A 113 -0.24 -9.84 -9.70
C LEU A 113 -0.53 -9.79 -11.21
N HIS A 114 -1.60 -10.48 -11.62
CA HIS A 114 -2.09 -10.51 -13.00
C HIS A 114 -3.43 -9.78 -13.15
N ALA A 115 -4.36 -9.95 -12.22
CA ALA A 115 -5.66 -9.29 -12.28
C ALA A 115 -6.33 -9.18 -10.90
N ILE A 116 -7.22 -8.19 -10.77
CA ILE A 116 -8.18 -8.07 -9.66
C ILE A 116 -9.57 -8.01 -10.28
N ARG A 117 -10.45 -8.92 -9.87
CA ARG A 117 -11.81 -9.01 -10.41
C ARG A 117 -12.86 -8.73 -9.36
N HIS A 118 -13.92 -8.04 -9.77
CA HIS A 118 -15.10 -7.70 -8.97
C HIS A 118 -16.36 -8.08 -9.75
N ARG A 119 -17.51 -8.10 -9.06
CA ARG A 119 -18.81 -8.20 -9.70
C ARG A 119 -19.45 -6.83 -9.88
N ARG A 120 -20.15 -6.66 -10.99
CA ARG A 120 -21.04 -5.55 -11.27
C ARG A 120 -22.18 -6.11 -12.11
N ASP A 121 -23.42 -5.83 -11.70
CA ASP A 121 -24.62 -6.32 -12.42
C ASP A 121 -24.58 -7.85 -12.68
N ASP A 122 -24.14 -8.62 -11.68
CA ASP A 122 -23.88 -10.07 -11.70
C ASP A 122 -22.78 -10.59 -12.67
N GLU A 123 -22.17 -9.71 -13.46
CA GLU A 123 -21.05 -10.03 -14.33
C GLU A 123 -19.70 -9.87 -13.63
N LEU A 124 -18.73 -10.69 -14.04
CA LEU A 124 -17.36 -10.65 -13.52
C LEU A 124 -16.49 -9.73 -14.38
N HIS A 125 -16.03 -8.62 -13.80
CA HIS A 125 -15.18 -7.65 -14.49
C HIS A 125 -13.78 -7.59 -13.90
N ALA A 126 -12.80 -7.25 -14.74
CA ALA A 126 -11.44 -6.96 -14.30
C ALA A 126 -11.30 -5.47 -13.96
N GLY A 127 -11.29 -5.16 -12.66
CA GLY A 127 -10.93 -3.83 -12.16
C GLY A 127 -9.45 -3.52 -12.40
N PHE A 128 -8.61 -4.56 -12.40
CA PHE A 128 -7.22 -4.51 -12.87
C PHE A 128 -6.92 -5.73 -13.74
N ALA A 129 -6.18 -5.52 -14.83
CA ALA A 129 -5.61 -6.58 -15.65
C ALA A 129 -4.23 -6.14 -16.17
N ALA A 130 -3.21 -6.95 -15.94
CA ALA A 130 -1.82 -6.70 -16.29
C ALA A 130 -1.62 -6.32 -17.77
N ALA A 131 -2.37 -6.97 -18.66
CA ALA A 131 -2.32 -6.71 -20.10
C ALA A 131 -2.87 -5.34 -20.51
N ARG A 132 -3.65 -4.67 -19.65
CA ARG A 132 -4.16 -3.31 -19.90
C ARG A 132 -3.22 -2.28 -19.28
N ARG A 133 -2.75 -1.33 -20.09
CA ARG A 133 -1.90 -0.21 -19.65
C ARG A 133 -2.74 1.08 -19.61
N ASP A 134 -3.83 1.02 -18.86
CA ASP A 134 -4.81 2.10 -18.71
C ASP A 134 -4.65 2.83 -17.36
N ALA A 135 -5.54 3.79 -17.09
CA ALA A 135 -5.57 4.51 -15.83
C ALA A 135 -5.76 3.58 -14.62
N ALA A 136 -6.50 2.48 -14.77
CA ALA A 136 -6.70 1.49 -13.71
C ALA A 136 -5.40 0.72 -13.39
N HIS A 137 -4.52 0.53 -14.39
CA HIS A 137 -3.17 0.00 -14.16
C HIS A 137 -2.38 0.90 -13.22
N LEU A 138 -2.31 2.21 -13.51
CA LEU A 138 -1.62 3.18 -12.66
C LEU A 138 -2.30 3.32 -11.29
N ALA A 139 -3.62 3.23 -11.23
CA ALA A 139 -4.36 3.25 -9.97
C ALA A 139 -3.99 2.07 -9.07
N THR A 140 -3.89 0.86 -9.63
CA THR A 140 -3.44 -0.33 -8.87
C THR A 140 -1.98 -0.21 -8.46
N LEU A 141 -1.11 0.38 -9.28
CA LEU A 141 0.27 0.69 -8.85
C LEU A 141 0.28 1.67 -7.68
N ALA A 142 -0.59 2.68 -7.70
CA ALA A 142 -0.72 3.64 -6.62
C ALA A 142 -1.14 2.96 -5.31
N SER A 143 -2.13 2.06 -5.34
CA SER A 143 -2.55 1.32 -4.15
C SER A 143 -1.45 0.39 -3.62
N LEU A 144 -0.67 -0.22 -4.51
CA LEU A 144 0.46 -1.08 -4.16
C LEU A 144 1.58 -0.27 -3.53
N HIS A 145 2.01 0.83 -4.13
CA HIS A 145 3.04 1.72 -3.60
C HIS A 145 2.64 2.41 -2.28
N HIS A 146 1.34 2.48 -1.97
CA HIS A 146 0.86 2.91 -0.66
C HIS A 146 1.25 1.92 0.46
N HIS A 147 1.28 0.62 0.16
CA HIS A 147 1.48 -0.43 1.16
C HIS A 147 2.85 -1.09 1.11
N PHE A 148 3.48 -1.12 -0.07
CA PHE A 148 4.68 -1.89 -0.34
C PHE A 148 5.81 -0.99 -0.86
N PRO A 149 7.04 -1.12 -0.33
CA PRO A 149 8.19 -0.38 -0.83
C PRO A 149 8.71 -0.95 -2.16
N SER A 150 8.49 -2.25 -2.41
CA SER A 150 8.95 -2.95 -3.61
C SER A 150 7.76 -3.31 -4.49
N VAL A 151 7.58 -2.56 -5.57
CA VAL A 151 6.57 -2.82 -6.60
C VAL A 151 7.26 -2.66 -7.95
N ARG A 152 7.35 -3.74 -8.72
CA ARG A 152 8.02 -3.75 -10.02
C ARG A 152 7.07 -4.23 -11.10
N VAL A 153 6.86 -3.39 -12.09
CA VAL A 153 6.15 -3.75 -13.32
C VAL A 153 7.09 -4.57 -14.20
N ARG A 154 6.64 -5.76 -14.62
CA ARG A 154 7.37 -6.62 -15.57
C ARG A 154 7.02 -6.22 -17.02
N PRO A 155 7.83 -6.66 -18.02
CA PRO A 155 7.58 -6.33 -19.43
C PRO A 155 6.18 -6.75 -19.91
N ASP A 156 5.67 -7.89 -19.44
CA ASP A 156 4.34 -8.42 -19.73
C ASP A 156 3.19 -7.68 -19.01
N GLY A 157 3.52 -6.73 -18.15
CA GLY A 157 2.58 -5.94 -17.36
C GLY A 157 2.10 -6.55 -16.06
N THR A 158 2.56 -7.74 -15.74
CA THR A 158 2.37 -8.27 -14.39
C THR A 158 3.16 -7.42 -13.40
N VAL A 159 2.68 -7.37 -12.15
CA VAL A 159 3.29 -6.55 -11.12
C VAL A 159 3.83 -7.45 -10.03
N ARG A 160 5.15 -7.46 -9.86
CA ARG A 160 5.81 -8.12 -8.73
C ARG A 160 5.78 -7.20 -7.52
N VAL A 161 5.32 -7.71 -6.39
CA VAL A 161 5.21 -6.98 -5.12
C VAL A 161 6.02 -7.75 -4.09
N GLY A 162 6.91 -7.07 -3.38
CA GLY A 162 7.66 -7.65 -2.25
C GLY A 162 7.25 -7.00 -0.93
N ASP A 163 7.41 -7.74 0.17
CA ASP A 163 7.15 -7.21 1.51
C ASP A 163 8.20 -6.19 1.96
N GLY A 164 7.83 -5.37 2.94
CA GLY A 164 8.70 -4.38 3.57
C GLY A 164 7.93 -3.23 4.21
N ALA A 165 8.67 -2.29 4.80
CA ALA A 165 8.07 -1.10 5.41
C ALA A 165 7.45 -0.18 4.34
N ALA A 166 6.19 0.19 4.53
CA ALA A 166 5.47 1.09 3.64
C ALA A 166 6.03 2.52 3.69
N GLY A 167 5.99 3.20 2.55
CA GLY A 167 6.42 4.60 2.43
C GLY A 167 7.32 4.83 1.22
N PHE A 168 7.65 6.09 0.99
CA PHE A 168 8.61 6.48 -0.03
C PHE A 168 10.03 6.11 0.42
N THR A 169 10.77 5.45 -0.46
CA THR A 169 12.15 4.99 -0.24
C THR A 169 13.12 5.60 -1.24
N GLY A 170 12.64 6.31 -2.27
CA GLY A 170 13.46 6.79 -3.37
C GLY A 170 13.83 5.71 -4.40
N ALA A 171 13.28 4.50 -4.28
CA ALA A 171 13.53 3.44 -5.25
C ALA A 171 13.12 3.87 -6.67
N SER A 172 13.89 3.42 -7.66
CA SER A 172 13.69 3.82 -9.06
C SER A 172 12.28 3.53 -9.58
N GLU A 173 11.67 2.44 -9.11
CA GLU A 173 10.33 2.02 -9.46
C GLU A 173 9.26 2.97 -8.88
N GLN A 174 9.44 3.47 -7.65
CA GLN A 174 8.55 4.47 -7.06
C GLN A 174 8.63 5.80 -7.80
N VAL A 175 9.84 6.24 -8.16
CA VAL A 175 10.05 7.46 -8.95
C VAL A 175 9.44 7.31 -10.35
N ALA A 176 9.64 6.16 -11.00
CA ALA A 176 9.05 5.88 -12.31
C ALA A 176 7.51 5.89 -12.25
N PHE A 177 6.92 5.27 -11.21
CA PHE A 177 5.48 5.36 -10.97
C PHE A 177 5.03 6.81 -10.76
N ALA A 178 5.72 7.60 -9.92
CA ALA A 178 5.30 8.96 -9.64
C ALA A 178 5.34 9.85 -10.89
N VAL A 179 6.38 9.69 -11.74
CA VAL A 179 6.45 10.36 -13.04
C VAL A 179 5.26 9.96 -13.93
N ALA A 180 4.99 8.65 -14.06
CA ALA A 180 3.89 8.16 -14.88
C ALA A 180 2.52 8.64 -14.36
N ALA A 181 2.30 8.60 -13.05
CA ALA A 181 1.07 9.10 -12.43
C ALA A 181 0.88 10.59 -12.71
N CYS A 182 1.91 11.43 -12.52
CA CYS A 182 1.84 12.85 -12.85
C CYS A 182 1.46 13.09 -14.32
N ARG A 183 2.11 12.40 -15.25
CA ARG A 183 1.84 12.57 -16.69
C ARG A 183 0.46 12.09 -17.10
N GLU A 184 0.13 10.85 -16.75
CA GLU A 184 -1.00 10.15 -17.34
C GLU A 184 -2.30 10.33 -16.54
N LEU A 185 -2.22 10.51 -15.21
CA LEU A 185 -3.42 10.71 -14.37
C LEU A 185 -3.70 12.19 -14.09
N TRP A 186 -2.64 13.00 -13.99
CA TRP A 186 -2.73 14.40 -13.59
C TRP A 186 -2.44 15.40 -14.71
N GLY A 187 -2.06 14.92 -15.91
CA GLY A 187 -1.86 15.76 -17.10
C GLY A 187 -0.56 16.59 -17.07
N ASP A 188 0.34 16.31 -16.14
CA ASP A 188 1.61 17.03 -15.95
C ASP A 188 2.70 16.46 -16.88
N ALA A 189 2.58 16.68 -18.19
CA ALA A 189 3.47 16.11 -19.22
C ALA A 189 4.97 16.36 -18.99
N ALA A 190 5.31 17.49 -18.36
CA ALA A 190 6.69 17.88 -18.06
C ALA A 190 7.30 17.17 -16.83
N ALA A 191 6.56 16.32 -16.13
CA ALA A 191 7.10 15.58 -14.99
C ALA A 191 8.28 14.70 -15.43
N THR A 192 9.36 14.72 -14.67
CA THR A 192 10.57 13.91 -14.90
C THR A 192 11.06 13.33 -13.58
N ALA A 193 12.02 12.40 -13.61
CA ALA A 193 12.57 11.81 -12.40
C ALA A 193 13.15 12.85 -11.42
N ALA A 194 13.66 13.98 -11.90
CA ALA A 194 14.18 15.06 -11.05
C ALA A 194 13.07 16.02 -10.57
N ARG A 195 11.97 16.14 -11.30
CA ARG A 195 10.94 17.17 -11.05
C ARG A 195 9.63 16.63 -10.52
N TRP A 196 9.41 15.33 -10.52
CA TRP A 196 8.15 14.73 -10.06
C TRP A 196 7.69 15.24 -8.67
N PRO A 197 8.55 15.57 -7.68
CA PRO A 197 8.07 16.09 -6.40
C PRO A 197 7.39 17.45 -6.54
N GLU A 198 7.85 18.30 -7.45
CA GLU A 198 7.19 19.58 -7.73
C GLU A 198 5.78 19.37 -8.30
N HIS A 199 5.64 18.42 -9.24
CA HIS A 199 4.36 18.10 -9.87
C HIS A 199 3.40 17.44 -8.87
N ALA A 200 3.87 16.44 -8.12
CA ALA A 200 3.10 15.79 -7.07
C ALA A 200 2.71 16.78 -5.95
N GLY A 201 3.56 17.73 -5.60
CA GLY A 201 3.25 18.80 -4.65
C GLY A 201 2.10 19.67 -5.11
N ARG A 202 2.02 20.00 -6.41
CA ARG A 202 0.86 20.72 -6.98
C ARG A 202 -0.42 19.90 -6.96
N VAL A 203 -0.32 18.60 -7.24
CA VAL A 203 -1.46 17.66 -7.08
C VAL A 203 -1.96 17.68 -5.64
N LEU A 204 -1.07 17.54 -4.67
CA LEU A 204 -1.37 17.56 -3.24
C LEU A 204 -1.99 18.89 -2.78
N ALA A 205 -1.50 20.01 -3.29
CA ALA A 205 -2.09 21.32 -3.04
C ALA A 205 -3.51 21.43 -3.63
N ARG A 206 -3.73 20.94 -4.86
CA ARG A 206 -5.05 20.95 -5.53
C ARG A 206 -6.11 20.19 -4.74
N VAL A 207 -5.74 19.09 -4.10
CA VAL A 207 -6.65 18.27 -3.26
C VAL A 207 -6.74 18.77 -1.81
N GLY A 208 -6.18 19.94 -1.50
CA GLY A 208 -6.24 20.54 -0.15
C GLY A 208 -5.36 19.85 0.89
N GLN A 209 -4.34 19.10 0.48
CA GLN A 209 -3.42 18.38 1.37
C GLN A 209 -1.95 18.73 1.07
N PRO A 210 -1.55 20.01 1.14
CA PRO A 210 -0.18 20.41 0.84
C PRO A 210 0.80 19.70 1.79
N ALA A 211 1.69 18.90 1.21
CA ALA A 211 2.71 18.16 1.93
C ALA A 211 3.88 17.88 0.99
N ASP A 212 5.06 17.62 1.55
CA ASP A 212 6.17 17.07 0.79
C ASP A 212 5.79 15.66 0.27
N PRO A 213 5.72 15.41 -1.04
CA PRO A 213 5.36 14.11 -1.60
C PRO A 213 6.32 12.98 -1.23
N ALA A 214 7.58 13.29 -0.88
CA ALA A 214 8.57 12.31 -0.44
C ALA A 214 8.46 11.98 1.07
N SER A 215 7.71 12.78 1.84
CA SER A 215 7.40 12.45 3.24
C SER A 215 6.45 11.26 3.33
N HIS A 216 6.42 10.58 4.47
CA HIS A 216 5.50 9.45 4.69
C HIS A 216 4.03 9.84 4.47
N VAL A 217 3.61 10.99 5.02
CA VAL A 217 2.23 11.49 4.90
C VAL A 217 1.93 11.93 3.47
N GLY A 218 2.83 12.67 2.82
CA GLY A 218 2.64 13.13 1.45
C GLY A 218 2.62 12.00 0.43
N TRP A 219 3.48 10.99 0.58
CA TRP A 219 3.46 9.79 -0.26
C TRP A 219 2.15 9.03 -0.12
N ALA A 220 1.68 8.85 1.12
CA ALA A 220 0.41 8.18 1.41
C ALA A 220 -0.79 8.96 0.81
N ALA A 221 -0.77 10.29 0.88
CA ALA A 221 -1.79 11.14 0.26
C ALA A 221 -1.74 11.05 -1.27
N PHE A 222 -0.57 11.20 -1.88
CA PHE A 222 -0.38 11.20 -3.34
C PHE A 222 -0.78 9.87 -3.97
N THR A 223 -0.38 8.75 -3.37
CA THR A 223 -0.78 7.41 -3.83
C THR A 223 -2.28 7.18 -3.69
N ARG A 224 -2.91 7.65 -2.61
CA ARG A 224 -4.37 7.53 -2.42
C ARG A 224 -5.15 8.34 -3.44
N THR A 225 -4.81 9.61 -3.65
CA THR A 225 -5.53 10.46 -4.60
C THR A 225 -5.30 10.00 -6.04
N SER A 226 -4.10 9.50 -6.36
CA SER A 226 -3.81 8.90 -7.68
C SER A 226 -4.63 7.61 -7.92
N LEU A 227 -4.80 6.77 -6.89
CA LEU A 227 -5.70 5.61 -6.95
C LEU A 227 -7.14 6.03 -7.28
N ARG A 228 -7.68 7.00 -6.52
CA ARG A 228 -9.06 7.49 -6.71
C ARG A 228 -9.27 8.11 -8.08
N ARG A 229 -8.30 8.91 -8.54
CA ARG A 229 -8.32 9.52 -9.88
C ARG A 229 -8.30 8.46 -10.97
N GLY A 230 -7.39 7.49 -10.89
CA GLY A 230 -7.25 6.45 -11.92
C GLY A 230 -8.40 5.43 -11.96
N LEU A 231 -9.11 5.21 -10.84
CA LEU A 231 -10.35 4.44 -10.80
C LEU A 231 -11.62 5.27 -11.07
N GLY A 232 -11.49 6.60 -11.25
CA GLY A 232 -12.60 7.49 -11.52
C GLY A 232 -13.57 7.67 -10.36
N THR A 233 -13.13 7.49 -9.11
CA THR A 233 -13.99 7.68 -7.92
C THR A 233 -14.03 9.12 -7.42
N GLU A 234 -13.01 9.92 -7.74
CA GLU A 234 -12.97 11.35 -7.46
C GLU A 234 -12.40 12.11 -8.66
N SER A 235 -13.00 13.25 -8.96
CA SER A 235 -12.48 14.24 -9.92
C SER A 235 -11.99 15.44 -9.12
N TYR A 236 -10.75 15.85 -9.39
CA TYR A 236 -10.09 17.00 -8.73
C TYR A 236 -9.79 18.07 -9.77
N GLU A 237 -10.86 18.54 -10.42
CA GLU A 237 -10.82 19.67 -11.36
C GLU A 237 -10.88 21.00 -10.61
#